data_AF-K0MGH2-F1
#
_entry.id   AF-K0MGH2-F1
#
_cell.length_a   1.000
_cell.length_b   1.000
_cell.length_c   1.000
_cell.angle_alpha   90.00
_cell.angle_beta   90.00
_cell.angle_gamma   90.00
#
_symmetry.space_group_name_H-M   'P 1'
#
loop_
_entity.id
_entity.type
_entity.pdbx_description
1 polymer ?
#
loop_
_entity_poly.entity_id
_entity_poly.type
_entity_poly.pdbx_seq_one_letter_code
_entity_poly.pdbx_strand_id
1 'polypeptide(L)'
;MLIRSLLFDLCVSQHFFLGRVYFMPLAAYISMKTLPDVGTRFRTLRKQARKTQRELAAATGMRQEAISRFEAGSASDFSLNKLLTLLQALDLEFDFKPVVRRPDLDDLLAERRGRLDDAKDPS
;
A
#
# COMPACT_ATOMS: atom_id res chain seq x y z
N MET A 1 -5.59 48.44 -30.04
CA MET A 1 -6.78 48.39 -29.16
C MET A 1 -7.36 46.99 -29.24
N LEU A 2 -7.47 46.34 -28.06
CA LEU A 2 -8.43 45.27 -27.68
C LEU A 2 -8.23 43.90 -28.38
N ILE A 3 -7.89 42.77 -27.73
CA ILE A 3 -8.07 42.32 -26.35
C ILE A 3 -6.91 41.38 -25.93
N ARG A 4 -6.38 41.63 -24.72
CA ARG A 4 -5.48 40.75 -23.95
C ARG A 4 -6.33 39.80 -23.10
N SER A 5 -5.79 38.60 -22.87
CA SER A 5 -5.99 37.76 -21.68
C SER A 5 -7.29 36.98 -21.54
N LEU A 6 -7.23 35.67 -21.84
CA LEU A 6 -8.03 34.62 -21.19
C LEU A 6 -7.18 33.32 -21.20
N LEU A 7 -6.73 32.94 -19.99
CA LEU A 7 -6.46 31.60 -19.45
C LEU A 7 -5.63 30.63 -20.34
N PHE A 8 -4.35 30.34 -20.06
CA PHE A 8 -3.81 29.55 -18.93
C PHE A 8 -4.63 28.27 -18.65
N ASP A 9 -3.93 27.14 -18.55
CA ASP A 9 -4.42 25.78 -18.20
C ASP A 9 -4.66 24.75 -19.32
N LEU A 10 -3.76 24.71 -20.31
CA LEU A 10 -3.49 23.50 -21.12
C LEU A 10 -2.00 23.10 -21.00
N CYS A 11 -1.46 23.15 -19.78
CA CYS A 11 -0.17 22.52 -19.47
C CYS A 11 -0.42 21.01 -19.30
N VAL A 12 -0.36 20.32 -20.43
CA VAL A 12 -0.38 18.87 -20.57
C VAL A 12 0.85 18.30 -19.86
N SER A 13 0.77 18.10 -18.54
CA SER A 13 1.70 17.32 -17.71
C SER A 13 1.53 15.81 -17.96
N GLN A 14 1.57 15.42 -19.24
CA GLN A 14 1.30 14.08 -19.68
C GLN A 14 2.46 13.64 -20.56
N HIS A 15 3.66 13.40 -20.00
CA HIS A 15 4.70 12.59 -20.68
C HIS A 15 5.88 12.15 -19.78
N PHE A 16 5.63 11.71 -18.53
CA PHE A 16 6.64 10.91 -17.80
C PHE A 16 6.03 9.89 -16.83
N PHE A 17 5.00 9.16 -17.26
CA PHE A 17 4.35 8.12 -16.44
C PHE A 17 4.26 6.77 -17.17
N LEU A 18 5.37 6.29 -17.75
CA LEU A 18 5.44 4.92 -18.30
C LEU A 18 6.85 4.36 -18.11
N GLY A 19 7.07 3.61 -17.03
CA GLY A 19 8.38 3.01 -16.80
C GLY A 19 8.60 2.26 -15.49
N ARG A 20 7.55 1.76 -14.84
CA ARG A 20 7.72 0.78 -13.76
C ARG A 20 6.44 -0.02 -13.61
N VAL A 21 6.37 -1.11 -14.36
CA VAL A 21 5.40 -2.19 -14.11
C VAL A 21 5.62 -2.60 -12.66
N TYR A 22 4.69 -2.23 -11.78
CA TYR A 22 4.67 -2.70 -10.41
C TYR A 22 4.46 -4.21 -10.46
N PHE A 23 5.55 -4.97 -10.55
CA PHE A 23 5.55 -6.36 -10.13
C PHE A 23 5.24 -6.34 -8.64
N MET A 24 3.95 -6.33 -8.30
CA MET A 24 3.45 -6.51 -6.95
C MET A 24 3.61 -7.99 -6.64
N PRO A 25 4.64 -8.41 -5.88
CA PRO A 25 4.82 -9.82 -5.54
C PRO A 25 3.56 -10.33 -4.82
N LEU A 26 3.33 -11.65 -4.77
CA LEU A 26 2.24 -12.26 -3.99
C LEU A 26 2.17 -11.77 -2.53
N ALA A 27 3.27 -11.29 -1.95
CA ALA A 27 3.30 -10.61 -0.65
C ALA A 27 2.44 -9.33 -0.60
N ALA A 28 2.19 -8.69 -1.74
CA ALA A 28 1.26 -7.58 -1.88
C ALA A 28 -0.22 -7.99 -1.86
N TYR A 29 -0.49 -9.29 -1.98
CA TYR A 29 -1.80 -9.93 -1.92
C TYR A 29 -2.19 -10.35 -0.48
N ILE A 30 -1.29 -10.17 0.50
CA ILE A 30 -1.64 -10.28 1.91
C ILE A 30 -2.36 -8.98 2.27
N SER A 31 -3.65 -9.07 2.58
CA SER A 31 -4.42 -7.97 3.13
C SER A 31 -3.69 -7.48 4.38
N MET A 32 -3.10 -6.29 4.31
CA MET A 32 -2.51 -5.65 5.49
C MET A 32 -3.65 -5.31 6.44
N LYS A 33 -3.73 -5.99 7.58
CA LYS A 33 -4.77 -5.78 8.59
C LYS A 33 -4.19 -5.27 9.91
N THR A 34 -2.89 -5.43 10.11
CA THR A 34 -2.20 -5.15 11.37
C THR A 34 -0.98 -4.24 11.16
N LEU A 35 -0.51 -3.59 12.23
CA LEU A 35 0.70 -2.76 12.19
C LEU A 35 1.96 -3.55 11.75
N PRO A 36 2.20 -4.80 12.21
CA PRO A 36 3.29 -5.63 11.70
C PRO A 36 3.25 -5.86 10.18
N ASP A 37 2.06 -6.01 9.59
CA ASP A 37 1.91 -6.16 8.13
C ASP A 37 2.40 -4.89 7.42
N VAL A 38 2.01 -3.72 7.93
CA VAL A 38 2.41 -2.41 7.41
C VAL A 38 3.94 -2.25 7.50
N GLY A 39 4.54 -2.59 8.64
CA GLY A 39 5.99 -2.54 8.83
C GLY A 39 6.76 -3.46 7.88
N THR A 40 6.28 -4.69 7.70
CA THR A 40 6.86 -5.66 6.76
C THR A 40 6.76 -5.18 5.32
N ARG A 41 5.61 -4.60 4.94
CA ARG A 41 5.41 -4.03 3.60
C ARG A 41 6.31 -2.83 3.37
N PHE A 42 6.41 -1.93 4.34
CA PHE A 42 7.29 -0.76 4.27
C PHE A 42 8.76 -1.18 4.08
N ARG A 43 9.24 -2.17 4.83
CA ARG A 43 10.60 -2.73 4.67
C ARG A 43 10.89 -3.16 3.23
N THR A 44 9.90 -3.77 2.58
CA THR A 44 10.01 -4.21 1.18
C THR A 44 10.12 -3.00 0.25
N LEU A 45 9.26 -2.00 0.42
CA LEU A 45 9.29 -0.75 -0.37
C LEU A 45 10.63 -0.01 -0.21
N ARG A 46 11.12 0.13 1.03
CA ARG A 46 12.44 0.72 1.31
C ARG A 46 13.56 0.00 0.56
N LYS A 47 13.59 -1.33 0.61
CA LYS A 47 14.61 -2.13 -0.09
C LYS A 47 14.52 -1.95 -1.60
N GLN A 48 13.31 -1.87 -2.16
CA GLN A 48 13.10 -1.58 -3.59
C GLN A 48 13.60 -0.19 -4.00
N ALA A 49 13.49 0.79 -3.10
CA ALA A 49 14.07 2.12 -3.23
C ALA A 49 15.59 2.16 -2.95
N ARG A 50 16.21 1.03 -2.60
CA ARG A 50 17.64 0.88 -2.28
C ARG A 50 18.12 1.81 -1.15
N LYS A 51 17.24 2.18 -0.23
CA LYS A 51 17.58 3.00 0.95
C LYS A 51 17.87 2.10 2.15
N THR A 52 18.89 2.43 2.92
CA THR A 52 19.16 1.84 4.24
C THR A 52 18.26 2.46 5.30
N GLN A 53 18.10 1.79 6.45
CA GLN A 53 17.38 2.36 7.59
C GLN A 53 18.08 3.62 8.13
N ARG A 54 19.42 3.67 8.07
CA ARG A 54 20.22 4.81 8.49
C ARG A 54 20.00 6.03 7.60
N GLU A 55 19.91 5.83 6.28
CA GLU A 55 19.60 6.91 5.34
C GLU A 55 18.19 7.47 5.54
N LEU A 56 17.20 6.60 5.77
CA LEU A 56 15.84 7.04 6.10
C LEU A 56 15.78 7.76 7.45
N ALA A 57 16.49 7.27 8.47
CA ALA A 57 16.60 7.93 9.76
C ALA A 57 17.13 9.36 9.61
N ALA A 58 18.20 9.54 8.82
CA ALA A 58 18.77 10.85 8.53
C ALA A 58 17.78 11.75 7.75
N ALA A 59 17.08 11.21 6.75
CA ALA A 59 16.13 11.98 5.93
C ALA A 59 14.86 12.39 6.69
N THR A 60 14.45 11.63 7.70
CA THR A 60 13.19 11.83 8.43
C THR A 60 13.36 12.40 9.83
N GLY A 61 14.60 12.54 10.31
CA GLY A 61 14.89 12.90 11.70
C GLY A 61 14.48 11.81 12.71
N MET A 62 14.16 10.61 12.26
CA MET A 62 13.75 9.50 13.13
C MET A 62 14.96 8.73 13.67
N ARG A 63 14.81 8.10 14.84
CA ARG A 63 15.81 7.14 15.33
C ARG A 63 15.81 5.89 14.45
N GLN A 64 16.98 5.45 14.00
CA GLN A 64 17.12 4.21 13.21
C GLN A 64 16.51 3.00 13.94
N GLU A 65 16.66 2.91 15.27
CA GLU A 65 16.07 1.86 16.09
C GLU A 65 14.54 1.81 15.95
N ALA A 66 13.86 2.96 15.92
CA ALA A 66 12.42 3.02 15.76
C ALA A 66 11.97 2.49 14.39
N ILE A 67 12.74 2.81 13.33
CA ILE A 67 12.51 2.25 11.99
C ILE A 67 12.74 0.73 11.99
N SER A 68 13.78 0.26 12.68
CA SER A 68 14.09 -1.16 12.80
C SER A 68 12.96 -1.94 13.48
N ARG A 69 12.47 -1.46 14.63
CA ARG A 69 11.35 -2.09 15.37
C ARG A 69 10.06 -2.10 14.56
N PHE A 70 9.77 -1.00 13.87
CA PHE A 70 8.64 -0.90 12.96
C PHE A 70 8.73 -1.93 11.82
N GLU A 71 9.87 -1.99 11.12
CA GLU A 71 10.09 -2.94 10.01
C GLU A 71 10.15 -4.41 10.44
N ALA A 72 10.44 -4.68 11.71
CA ALA A 72 10.47 -6.02 12.29
C ALA A 72 9.13 -6.45 12.90
N GLY A 73 8.13 -5.55 12.99
CA GLY A 73 6.84 -5.84 13.62
C GLY A 73 6.87 -5.90 15.15
N SER A 74 7.95 -5.43 15.79
CA SER A 74 8.12 -5.42 17.25
C SER A 74 7.79 -4.08 17.91
N ALA A 75 7.26 -3.13 17.14
CA ALA A 75 6.70 -1.89 17.66
C ALA A 75 5.29 -2.15 18.21
N SER A 76 5.07 -1.83 19.49
CA SER A 76 3.75 -1.82 20.13
C SER A 76 2.81 -0.81 19.49
N ASP A 77 3.39 0.29 19.01
CA ASP A 77 2.70 1.46 18.49
C ASP A 77 3.56 2.14 17.42
N PHE A 78 2.88 2.74 16.45
CA PHE A 78 3.52 3.57 15.44
C PHE A 78 2.52 4.60 14.94
N SER A 79 2.79 5.88 15.23
CA SER A 79 1.88 6.97 14.85
C SER A 79 1.77 7.11 13.33
N LEU A 80 0.57 7.39 12.83
CA LEU A 80 0.32 7.65 11.41
C LEU A 80 1.26 8.73 10.82
N ASN A 81 1.53 9.82 11.56
CA ASN A 81 2.45 10.87 11.09
C ASN A 81 3.84 10.32 10.76
N LYS A 82 4.41 9.46 11.61
CA LYS A 82 5.70 8.81 11.34
C LYS A 82 5.66 7.94 10.08
N LEU A 83 4.54 7.25 9.85
CA LEU A 83 4.35 6.46 8.63
C LEU A 83 4.31 7.35 7.40
N LEU A 84 3.55 8.45 7.44
CA LEU A 84 3.45 9.40 6.34
C LEU A 84 4.81 10.05 6.03
N THR A 85 5.57 10.44 7.07
CA THR A 85 6.94 10.97 6.88
C THR A 85 7.86 9.95 6.23
N LEU A 86 7.79 8.68 6.63
CA LEU A 86 8.58 7.61 6.02
C LEU A 86 8.18 7.35 4.55
N LEU A 87 6.89 7.39 4.22
CA LEU A 87 6.39 7.24 2.86
C LEU A 87 6.83 8.41 1.97
N GLN A 88 6.73 9.64 2.47
CA GLN A 88 7.20 10.84 1.78
C GLN A 88 8.71 10.77 1.48
N ALA A 89 9.52 10.28 2.42
CA ALA A 89 10.96 10.08 2.20
C ALA A 89 11.30 9.02 1.13
N LEU A 90 10.31 8.26 0.67
CA LEU A 90 10.42 7.29 -0.44
C LEU A 90 9.64 7.73 -1.69
N ASP A 91 9.12 8.97 -1.73
CA ASP A 91 8.24 9.48 -2.79
C ASP A 91 6.99 8.59 -2.99
N LEU A 92 6.39 8.16 -1.89
CA LEU A 92 5.17 7.34 -1.86
C LEU A 92 4.02 8.07 -1.18
N GLU A 93 2.81 7.75 -1.63
CA GLU A 93 1.55 8.24 -1.06
C GLU A 93 0.79 7.12 -0.34
N PHE A 94 -0.07 7.52 0.59
CA PHE A 94 -0.99 6.62 1.28
C PHE A 94 -2.39 6.77 0.68
N ASP A 95 -3.03 5.64 0.34
CA ASP A 95 -4.34 5.63 -0.31
C ASP A 95 -5.28 4.63 0.38
N PHE A 96 -6.56 4.99 0.48
CA PHE A 96 -7.60 4.11 1.00
C PHE A 96 -8.30 3.40 -0.15
N LYS A 97 -8.31 2.07 -0.11
CA LYS A 97 -8.95 1.25 -1.13
C LYS A 97 -10.11 0.45 -0.53
N PRO A 98 -11.20 0.23 -1.30
CA PRO A 98 -12.24 -0.69 -0.88
C PRO A 98 -11.65 -2.05 -0.53
N VAL A 99 -12.10 -2.63 0.59
CA VAL A 99 -11.72 -3.98 0.95
C VAL A 99 -12.33 -4.93 -0.09
N VAL A 100 -11.48 -5.59 -0.87
CA VAL A 100 -11.92 -6.69 -1.72
C VAL A 100 -12.12 -7.89 -0.79
N ARG A 101 -13.38 -8.19 -0.44
CA ARG A 101 -13.72 -9.38 0.35
C ARG A 101 -13.33 -10.61 -0.47
N ARG A 102 -12.35 -11.36 0.03
CA ARG A 102 -12.04 -12.69 -0.49
C ARG A 102 -12.90 -13.68 0.30
N PRO A 103 -13.55 -14.67 -0.35
CA PRO A 103 -14.27 -15.71 0.34
C PRO A 103 -13.35 -16.36 1.38
N ASP A 104 -13.79 -16.41 2.63
CA ASP A 104 -13.11 -17.18 3.66
C ASP A 104 -13.53 -18.65 3.56
N LEU A 105 -12.98 -19.48 4.45
CA LEU A 105 -13.29 -20.92 4.46
C LEU A 105 -14.78 -21.16 4.68
N ASP A 106 -15.42 -20.35 5.51
CA ASP A 106 -16.84 -20.50 5.82
C ASP A 106 -17.71 -20.14 4.61
N ASP A 107 -17.35 -19.08 3.89
CA ASP A 107 -17.96 -18.74 2.59
C ASP A 107 -17.88 -19.91 1.60
N LEU A 108 -16.69 -20.51 1.46
CA LEU A 108 -16.48 -21.64 0.55
C LEU A 108 -17.27 -22.89 0.99
N LEU A 109 -17.38 -23.13 2.29
CA LEU A 109 -18.15 -24.25 2.84
C LEU A 109 -19.66 -24.02 2.68
N ALA A 110 -20.14 -22.78 2.80
CA ALA A 110 -21.53 -22.44 2.55
C ALA A 110 -21.88 -22.59 1.06
N GLU A 111 -21.04 -22.09 0.15
CA GLU A 111 -21.19 -22.30 -1.29
C GLU A 111 -21.23 -23.80 -1.65
N ARG A 112 -20.35 -24.60 -1.04
CA ARG A 112 -20.32 -26.06 -1.26
C ARG A 112 -21.61 -26.73 -0.78
N ARG A 113 -22.15 -26.32 0.37
CA ARG A 113 -23.42 -26.85 0.90
C ARG A 113 -24.59 -26.49 -0.01
N GLY A 114 -24.71 -25.22 -0.41
CA GLY A 114 -25.75 -24.79 -1.34
C GLY A 114 -25.75 -25.60 -2.64
N ARG A 115 -24.57 -25.82 -3.24
CA ARG A 115 -24.45 -26.68 -4.45
C ARG A 115 -24.89 -28.13 -4.25
N LEU A 116 -24.71 -28.68 -3.05
CA LEU A 116 -25.12 -30.06 -2.74
C LEU A 116 -26.63 -30.15 -2.53
N ASP A 117 -27.23 -29.11 -1.95
CA ASP A 117 -28.67 -29.01 -1.78
C ASP A 117 -29.36 -28.85 -3.15
N ASP A 118 -28.82 -28.00 -4.03
CA ASP A 118 -29.29 -27.82 -5.41
C ASP A 118 -29.17 -29.11 -6.25
N ALA A 119 -28.12 -29.91 -6.02
CA ALA A 119 -27.92 -31.18 -6.71
C ALA A 119 -28.83 -32.30 -6.21
N LYS A 120 -29.37 -32.17 -5.00
CA LYS A 120 -30.25 -33.16 -4.36
C LYS A 120 -31.73 -32.95 -4.71
N ASP A 121 -32.10 -31.75 -5.17
CA ASP A 121 -33.43 -31.41 -5.67
C ASP A 121 -33.35 -30.87 -7.13
N PRO A 122 -33.01 -31.73 -8.11
CA PRO A 122 -33.11 -31.35 -9.51
C PRO A 122 -34.59 -31.35 -9.88
N SER A 123 -35.16 -30.15 -10.05
CA SER A 123 -36.52 -29.98 -10.60
C SER A 123 -36.75 -30.81 -11.86
#